data_AF-Q5DHY1-F1
#
_entry.id   AF-Q5DHY1-F1
#
_cell.length_a   1.000
_cell.length_b   1.000
_cell.length_c   1.000
_cell.angle_alpha   90.00
_cell.angle_beta   90.00
_cell.angle_gamma   90.00
#
_symmetry.space_group_name_H-M   'P 1'
#
loop_
_entity.id
_entity.type
_entity.pdbx_description
1 polymer ?
#
loop_
_entity_poly.entity_id
_entity_poly.type
_entity_poly.pdbx_seq_one_letter_code
_entity_poly.pdbx_strand_id
1 'polypeptide(L)'
;MFTVLNVCTNSQDQFEVHFKISITDQMWKFCQIIANQSLLESKTSETLNFIMPESSEKSLHITAFKSLPFINSNMIGSCIMPFSSIFTHFPPISHESITKQIELDQSIGMKVEFSVELTA
;
A
#
# COMPACT_ATOMS: atom_id res chain seq x y z
N MET A 1 -6.89 -2.17 -10.81
CA MET A 1 -7.27 -2.35 -9.40
C MET A 1 -6.02 -2.51 -8.54
N PHE A 2 -5.96 -1.86 -7.37
CA PHE A 2 -4.87 -1.99 -6.40
C PHE A 2 -5.48 -2.44 -5.07
N THR A 3 -5.00 -3.53 -4.49
CA THR A 3 -5.55 -4.07 -3.24
C THR A 3 -4.44 -4.16 -2.22
N VAL A 4 -4.58 -3.46 -1.09
CA VAL A 4 -3.71 -3.72 0.06
C VAL A 4 -4.23 -4.98 0.74
N LEU A 5 -3.37 -6.00 0.85
CA LEU A 5 -3.74 -7.33 1.34
C LEU A 5 -3.40 -7.51 2.81
N ASN A 6 -2.21 -7.06 3.23
CA ASN A 6 -1.72 -7.27 4.58
C ASN A 6 -0.75 -6.18 5.02
N VAL A 7 -0.73 -5.90 6.32
CA VAL A 7 0.18 -4.94 6.94
C VAL A 7 0.75 -5.59 8.20
N CYS A 8 2.06 -5.70 8.27
CA CYS A 8 2.74 -6.25 9.44
C CYS A 8 3.82 -5.30 9.94
N THR A 9 4.14 -5.40 11.23
CA THR A 9 5.18 -4.63 11.91
C THR A 9 5.79 -5.47 13.01
N ASN A 10 7.05 -5.20 13.33
CA ASN A 10 7.73 -5.78 14.50
C ASN A 10 7.40 -5.03 15.80
N SER A 11 6.65 -3.93 15.72
CA SER A 11 6.19 -3.18 16.90
C SER A 11 5.22 -3.99 17.75
N GLN A 12 5.36 -3.89 19.08
CA GLN A 12 4.43 -4.46 20.06
C GLN A 12 3.18 -3.59 20.26
N ASP A 13 3.18 -2.37 19.74
CA ASP A 13 2.03 -1.47 19.82
C ASP A 13 0.93 -1.91 18.85
N GLN A 14 -0.32 -1.93 19.31
CA GLN A 14 -1.47 -1.93 18.41
C GLN A 14 -1.77 -0.50 17.98
N PHE A 15 -1.82 -0.27 16.67
CA PHE A 15 -2.23 1.02 16.14
C PHE A 15 -2.92 0.87 14.79
N GLU A 16 -3.87 1.74 14.58
CA GLU A 16 -4.55 1.86 13.31
C GLU A 16 -3.64 2.57 12.31
N VAL A 17 -3.55 2.03 11.09
CA VAL A 17 -2.73 2.61 10.03
C VAL A 17 -3.62 3.13 8.92
N HIS A 18 -3.45 4.40 8.61
CA HIS A 18 -4.09 5.01 7.45
C HIS A 18 -3.06 5.08 6.34
N PHE A 19 -3.42 4.59 5.17
CA PHE A 19 -2.59 4.67 3.99
C PHE A 19 -3.09 5.77 3.08
N LYS A 20 -2.16 6.59 2.62
CA LYS A 20 -2.37 7.53 1.52
C LYS A 20 -1.65 6.97 0.31
N ILE A 21 -2.41 6.59 -0.71
CA ILE A 21 -1.91 5.90 -1.90
C ILE A 21 -2.17 6.76 -3.13
N SER A 22 -1.13 6.97 -3.93
CA SER A 22 -1.15 7.82 -5.12
C SER A 22 -0.41 7.15 -6.27
N ILE A 23 -0.95 7.30 -7.48
CA ILE A 23 -0.26 6.98 -8.73
C ILE A 23 0.32 8.24 -9.39
N THR A 24 -0.23 9.41 -9.05
CA THR A 24 0.24 10.72 -9.48
C THR A 24 0.21 11.66 -8.28
N ASP A 25 1.13 12.62 -8.21
CA ASP A 25 1.23 13.58 -7.09
C ASP A 25 -0.08 14.34 -6.81
N GLN A 26 -1.01 14.34 -7.77
CA GLN A 26 -2.27 15.07 -7.74
C GLN A 26 -3.49 14.22 -7.37
N MET A 27 -3.43 12.88 -7.43
CA MET A 27 -4.55 12.00 -7.10
C MET A 27 -4.21 11.07 -5.95
N TRP A 28 -4.93 11.23 -4.84
CA TRP A 28 -4.77 10.45 -3.62
C TRP A 28 -6.04 9.69 -3.29
N LYS A 29 -5.88 8.40 -2.99
CA LYS A 29 -6.92 7.60 -2.35
C LYS A 29 -6.44 7.18 -0.97
N PHE A 30 -7.38 7.17 -0.03
CA PHE A 30 -7.13 6.80 1.35
C PHE A 30 -7.71 5.41 1.57
N CYS A 31 -6.94 4.53 2.19
CA CYS A 31 -7.44 3.26 2.71
C CYS A 31 -7.01 3.11 4.18
N GLN A 32 -7.86 2.48 4.98
CA GLN A 32 -7.69 2.33 6.42
C GLN A 32 -7.56 0.85 6.73
N ILE A 33 -6.41 0.46 7.29
CA ILE A 33 -6.12 -0.93 7.60
C ILE A 33 -5.53 -1.01 9.01
N ILE A 34 -6.01 -1.96 9.78
CA ILE A 34 -5.55 -2.16 11.16
C ILE A 34 -4.28 -3.00 11.11
N ALA A 35 -3.14 -2.40 11.45
CA ALA A 35 -1.90 -3.15 11.64
C ALA A 35 -1.88 -3.71 13.07
N ASN A 36 -1.94 -5.05 13.19
CA ASN A 36 -1.93 -5.70 14.50
C ASN A 36 -1.00 -6.91 14.49
N GLN A 37 -0.08 -6.99 15.45
CA GLN A 37 0.75 -8.17 15.70
C GLN A 37 -0.04 -9.37 16.23
N SER A 38 -1.20 -9.15 16.88
CA SER A 38 -1.82 -10.14 17.77
C SER A 38 -2.96 -10.97 17.19
N LEU A 39 -3.34 -10.78 15.93
CA LEU A 39 -4.37 -11.60 15.30
C LEU A 39 -3.70 -12.47 14.25
N LEU A 40 -3.61 -13.77 14.55
CA LEU A 40 -3.44 -14.81 13.54
C LEU A 40 -4.46 -14.67 12.38
N GLU A 41 -5.53 -13.88 12.53
CA GLU A 41 -6.63 -13.73 11.58
C GLU A 41 -7.24 -12.31 11.52
N SER A 42 -6.45 -11.27 11.20
CA SER A 42 -7.02 -9.99 10.79
C SER A 42 -6.57 -9.63 9.38
N LYS A 43 -7.11 -10.34 8.40
CA LYS A 43 -7.04 -9.92 6.98
C LYS A 43 -8.06 -8.81 6.75
N THR A 44 -7.71 -7.57 7.08
CA THR A 44 -8.44 -6.41 6.54
C THR A 44 -7.76 -6.01 5.25
N SER A 45 -8.31 -6.51 4.13
CA SER A 45 -7.88 -6.09 2.80
C SER A 45 -8.79 -4.97 2.30
N GLU A 46 -8.21 -3.90 1.75
CA GLU A 46 -8.96 -2.83 1.12
C GLU A 46 -8.54 -2.67 -0.35
N THR A 47 -9.54 -2.64 -1.23
CA THR A 47 -9.35 -2.53 -2.68
C THR A 47 -9.62 -1.09 -3.13
N LEU A 48 -8.59 -0.48 -3.70
CA LEU A 48 -8.61 0.85 -4.29
C LEU A 48 -8.57 0.74 -5.82
N ASN A 49 -9.58 1.31 -6.47
CA ASN A 49 -9.59 1.42 -7.93
C ASN A 49 -8.87 2.68 -8.37
N PHE A 50 -7.81 2.56 -9.16
CA PHE A 50 -7.16 3.71 -9.77
C PHE A 50 -7.29 3.65 -11.29
N ILE A 51 -7.42 4.82 -11.90
CA ILE A 51 -7.24 4.95 -13.35
C ILE A 51 -5.74 4.96 -13.61
N MET A 52 -5.26 4.01 -14.41
CA MET A 52 -3.85 3.96 -14.78
C MET A 52 -3.53 5.13 -15.72
N PRO A 53 -2.46 5.91 -15.44
CA PRO A 53 -1.99 6.91 -16.37
C PRO A 53 -1.33 6.22 -17.58
N GLU A 54 -1.44 6.84 -18.75
CA GLU A 54 -0.85 6.33 -20.00
C GLU A 54 0.69 6.32 -19.98
N SER A 55 1.32 7.02 -19.02
CA SER A 55 2.77 7.14 -18.90
C SER A 55 3.36 6.19 -17.85
N SER A 56 4.36 5.43 -18.27
CA SER A 56 5.18 4.55 -17.43
C SER A 56 6.16 5.28 -16.50
N GLU A 57 6.28 6.61 -16.63
CA GLU A 57 7.13 7.45 -15.79
C GLU A 57 6.51 7.76 -14.42
N LYS A 58 5.28 7.31 -14.17
CA LYS A 58 4.58 7.52 -12.91
C LYS A 58 5.07 6.54 -11.83
N SER A 59 4.85 6.91 -10.58
CA SER A 59 5.27 6.14 -9.41
C SER A 59 4.09 5.88 -8.49
N LEU A 60 4.12 4.75 -7.79
CA LEU A 60 3.20 4.44 -6.72
C LEU A 60 3.78 4.97 -5.42
N HIS A 61 3.09 5.92 -4.81
CA HIS A 61 3.44 6.51 -3.53
C HIS A 61 2.54 5.90 -2.47
N ILE A 62 3.12 5.24 -1.47
CA ILE A 62 2.42 4.70 -0.33
C ILE A 62 2.98 5.37 0.91
N THR A 63 2.13 6.02 1.68
CA THR A 63 2.49 6.63 2.96
C THR A 63 1.60 6.08 4.05
N ALA A 64 2.20 5.58 5.13
CA ALA A 64 1.51 5.08 6.30
C ALA A 64 1.50 6.14 7.42
N PHE A 65 0.35 6.32 8.04
CA PHE A 65 0.15 7.21 9.16
C PHE A 65 -0.36 6.44 10.37
N LYS A 66 0.19 6.73 11.56
CA LYS A 66 -0.34 6.23 12.85
C LYS A 66 -1.58 7.04 13.15
N SER A 67 -2.74 6.39 13.13
CA SER A 67 -3.96 6.95 13.68
C SER A 67 -3.92 6.73 15.19
N LEU A 68 -3.78 7.83 15.94
CA LEU A 68 -3.99 7.84 17.38
C LEU A 68 -5.33 8.55 17.62
N PRO A 69 -6.21 8.01 18.49
CA PRO A 69 -7.42 8.73 18.84
C PRO A 69 -7.03 10.09 19.42
N PHE A 70 -7.59 11.15 18.83
CA PHE A 70 -7.49 12.56 19.27
C PHE A 70 -6.16 13.31 19.00
N ILE A 71 -5.24 12.80 18.17
CA ILE A 71 -3.98 13.49 17.81
C ILE A 71 -3.81 13.54 16.29
N ASN A 72 -3.09 14.56 15.78
CA ASN A 72 -2.61 14.60 14.40
C ASN A 72 -1.94 13.27 14.02
N SER A 73 -2.36 12.69 12.90
CA SER A 73 -1.80 11.44 12.39
C SER A 73 -0.32 11.63 12.05
N ASN A 74 0.56 10.88 12.70
CA ASN A 74 2.00 10.97 12.46
C ASN A 74 2.39 10.02 11.33
N MET A 75 3.14 10.51 10.33
CA MET A 75 3.73 9.64 9.31
C MET A 75 4.70 8.66 9.97
N ILE A 76 4.51 7.37 9.72
CA ILE A 76 5.37 6.30 10.26
C ILE A 76 6.36 5.84 9.19
N GLY A 77 5.91 5.74 7.95
CA GLY A 77 6.73 5.23 6.87
C GLY A 77 6.20 5.62 5.50
N SER A 78 7.06 5.61 4.50
CA SER A 78 6.67 5.85 3.12
C SER A 78 7.56 5.11 2.14
N CYS A 79 7.01 4.83 0.97
CA CYS A 79 7.72 4.24 -0.14
C CYS A 79 7.22 4.84 -1.45
N ILE A 80 8.15 5.04 -2.38
CA ILE A 80 7.89 5.47 -3.74
C ILE A 80 8.46 4.40 -4.65
N MET A 81 7.61 3.80 -5.48
CA MET A 81 7.98 2.71 -6.36
C MET A 81 7.58 3.05 -7.81
N PRO A 82 8.52 3.12 -8.76
CA PRO A 82 8.20 3.39 -10.16
C PRO A 82 7.24 2.35 -10.73
N PHE A 83 6.23 2.77 -11.50
CA PHE A 83 5.29 1.84 -12.13
C PHE A 83 6.01 0.82 -13.02
N SER A 84 7.05 1.26 -13.73
CA SER A 84 7.92 0.35 -14.49
C SER A 84 8.42 -0.83 -13.65
N SER A 85 8.80 -0.62 -12.38
CA SER A 85 9.27 -1.70 -11.49
C SER A 85 8.17 -2.67 -11.03
N ILE A 86 6.93 -2.21 -10.99
CA ILE A 86 5.74 -3.03 -10.67
C ILE A 86 5.40 -3.90 -11.88
N PHE A 87 5.44 -3.29 -13.07
CA PHE A 87 4.93 -3.87 -14.32
C PHE A 87 6.01 -4.45 -15.24
N THR A 88 7.28 -4.49 -14.82
CA THR A 88 8.43 -4.91 -15.65
C THR A 88 8.24 -6.28 -16.32
N HIS A 89 7.28 -7.09 -15.89
CA HIS A 89 7.03 -8.44 -16.42
C HIS A 89 5.57 -8.69 -16.82
N PHE A 90 4.74 -7.66 -17.07
CA PHE A 90 3.41 -7.91 -17.62
C PHE A 90 3.50 -8.15 -19.13
N PRO A 91 3.12 -9.33 -19.65
CA PRO A 91 2.66 -9.42 -21.03
C PRO A 91 1.55 -8.39 -21.25
N PRO A 92 1.48 -7.74 -22.43
CA PRO A 92 0.46 -6.73 -22.74
C PRO A 92 -1.00 -7.23 -22.71
N ILE A 93 -1.26 -8.47 -22.30
CA ILE A 93 -2.56 -9.16 -22.38
C ILE A 93 -2.83 -10.05 -21.14
N SER A 94 -1.98 -10.09 -20.12
CA SER A 94 -2.22 -10.96 -18.97
C SER A 94 -3.15 -10.30 -17.95
N HIS A 95 -4.31 -10.89 -17.70
CA HIS A 95 -5.20 -10.62 -16.55
C HIS A 95 -4.59 -11.09 -15.21
N GLU A 96 -3.27 -11.13 -15.10
CA GLU A 96 -2.59 -11.66 -13.93
C GLU A 96 -2.47 -10.57 -12.87
N SER A 97 -2.86 -10.93 -11.64
CA SER A 97 -2.57 -10.10 -10.48
C SER A 97 -1.13 -10.31 -10.03
N ILE A 98 -0.42 -9.24 -9.72
CA ILE A 98 0.92 -9.32 -9.13
C ILE A 98 0.86 -8.89 -7.68
N THR A 99 1.28 -9.78 -6.78
CA THR A 99 1.47 -9.47 -5.37
C THR A 99 2.91 -9.03 -5.12
N LYS A 100 3.08 -7.93 -4.39
CA LYS A 100 4.36 -7.40 -3.95
C LYS A 100 4.31 -7.11 -2.46
N GLN A 101 5.46 -7.26 -1.81
CA GLN A 101 5.68 -6.81 -0.45
C GLN A 101 6.75 -5.71 -0.47
N ILE A 102 6.48 -4.61 0.23
CA ILE A 102 7.40 -3.50 0.40
C ILE A 102 7.58 -3.18 1.88
N GLU A 103 8.76 -2.69 2.23
CA GLU A 103 9.06 -2.15 3.54
C GLU A 103 8.79 -0.64 3.54
N LEU A 104 8.04 -0.15 4.53
CA LEU A 104 7.69 1.27 4.69
C LEU A 104 8.49 1.96 5.78
N ASP A 105 8.86 1.23 6.83
CA ASP A 105 9.70 1.73 7.93
C ASP A 105 10.56 0.59 8.47
N GLN A 106 11.87 0.71 8.28
CA GLN A 106 12.85 -0.28 8.75
C GLN A 106 12.99 -0.33 10.26
N SER A 107 12.76 0.80 10.96
CA SER A 107 12.96 0.89 12.40
C SER A 107 11.97 0.02 13.18
N ILE A 108 10.75 -0.11 12.67
CA ILE A 108 9.69 -0.96 13.21
C ILE A 108 9.38 -2.17 12.31
N GLY A 109 10.22 -2.43 11.30
CA GLY A 109 10.04 -3.50 10.32
C GLY A 109 8.65 -3.53 9.68
N MET A 110 8.08 -2.36 9.41
CA MET A 110 6.74 -2.25 8.85
C MET A 110 6.74 -2.62 7.38
N LYS A 111 5.94 -3.62 7.02
CA LYS A 111 5.79 -4.09 5.64
C LYS A 111 4.33 -4.08 5.21
N VAL A 112 4.12 -3.78 3.94
CA VAL A 112 2.81 -3.82 3.29
C VAL A 112 2.88 -4.79 2.13
N GLU A 113 1.95 -5.72 2.13
CA GLU A 113 1.66 -6.59 1.00
C GLU A 113 0.47 -6.02 0.23
N PHE A 114 0.62 -5.88 -1.08
CA PHE A 114 -0.46 -5.44 -1.96
C PHE A 114 -0.44 -6.25 -3.25
N SER A 115 -1.61 -6.38 -3.86
CA SER A 115 -1.76 -6.88 -5.22
C SER A 115 -2.19 -5.79 -6.18
N VAL A 116 -1.72 -5.89 -7.42
CA VAL A 116 -2.13 -5.02 -8.51
C VAL A 116 -2.66 -5.87 -9.64
N GLU A 117 -3.85 -5.53 -10.12
CA GLU A 117 -4.53 -6.19 -11.23
C GLU A 117 -4.84 -5.14 -12.30
N LEU A 118 -4.50 -5.43 -13.56
CA LEU A 118 -4.90 -4.62 -14.69
C LEU A 118 -6.26 -5.07 -15.18
N THR A 119 -7.25 -4.19 -15.05
CA THR A 119 -8.59 -4.38 -15.58
C THR A 119 -8.69 -3.62 -16.91
N ALA A 120 -9.09 -4.31 -17.98
CA ALA A 120 -9.31 -3.74 -19.30
C ALA A 120 -10.55 -2.84 -19.36
#